data_AF-A0A8H4ELG0-F1
#
_entry.id   AF-A0A8H4ELG0-F1
#
_cell.length_a   1.000
_cell.length_b   1.000
_cell.length_c   1.000
_cell.angle_alpha   90.00
_cell.angle_beta   90.00
_cell.angle_gamma   90.00
#
_symmetry.space_group_name_H-M   'P 1'
#
loop_
_entity.id
_entity.type
_entity.pdbx_description
1 polymer ?
#
loop_
_entity_poly.entity_id
_entity_poly.type
_entity_poly.pdbx_seq_one_letter_code
_entity_poly.pdbx_strand_id
1 'polypeptide(L)'
;MKRSFIFTFIFLVTLLVVNAIPCYHRPTPPLLDLFFLLNNASDPSNPNFKTAHMQIFQRSKFQIYNDTKLIAEIYTEDDDQNKETEYVFELCTMTDISCPIIAGNAYSAKTQFLIPANTKIIGISVLTGHNKFLGCEMFVFKNINIPSLTTSIPTNTPHP
;
A
#
# COMPACT_ATOMS: atom_id res chain seq x y z
N MET A 1 21.12 -44.61 -5.49
CA MET A 1 20.42 -43.73 -4.52
C MET A 1 20.31 -42.33 -5.12
N LYS A 2 19.16 -41.97 -5.68
CA LYS A 2 18.90 -40.66 -6.29
C LYS A 2 18.32 -39.74 -5.22
N ARG A 3 19.05 -38.71 -4.80
CA ARG A 3 18.48 -37.61 -4.02
C ARG A 3 17.75 -36.67 -4.98
N SER A 4 16.44 -36.79 -5.04
CA SER A 4 15.58 -35.75 -5.61
C SER A 4 15.64 -34.52 -4.70
N PHE A 5 16.39 -33.50 -5.11
CA PHE A 5 16.19 -32.17 -4.58
C PHE A 5 14.95 -31.59 -5.27
N ILE A 6 13.82 -31.67 -4.60
CA ILE A 6 12.64 -30.87 -4.93
C ILE A 6 13.06 -29.43 -4.61
N PHE A 7 13.52 -28.70 -5.63
CA PHE A 7 13.55 -27.24 -5.58
C PHE A 7 12.09 -26.81 -5.50
N THR A 8 11.58 -26.65 -4.29
CA THR A 8 10.33 -25.97 -4.05
C THR A 8 10.54 -24.53 -4.51
N PHE A 9 10.18 -24.25 -5.76
CA PHE A 9 9.88 -22.90 -6.21
C PHE A 9 8.74 -22.41 -5.31
N ILE A 10 9.09 -21.82 -4.17
CA ILE A 10 8.17 -20.95 -3.43
C ILE A 10 7.95 -19.80 -4.40
N PHE A 11 6.87 -19.92 -5.17
CA PHE A 11 6.32 -18.87 -6.01
C PHE A 11 5.79 -17.80 -5.04
N LEU A 12 6.70 -17.04 -4.45
CA LEU A 12 6.38 -15.84 -3.70
C LEU A 12 5.89 -14.87 -4.77
N VAL A 13 4.57 -14.81 -4.96
CA VAL A 13 3.92 -13.82 -5.82
C VAL A 13 4.05 -12.48 -5.09
N THR A 14 5.25 -11.92 -5.07
CA THR A 14 5.45 -10.50 -4.87
C THR A 14 4.92 -9.85 -6.14
N LEU A 15 3.68 -9.37 -6.10
CA LEU A 15 3.20 -8.34 -7.02
C LEU A 15 4.12 -7.13 -6.84
N LEU A 16 5.21 -7.13 -7.59
CA LEU A 16 6.15 -6.02 -7.67
C LEU A 16 5.39 -4.86 -8.31
N VAL A 17 5.12 -3.86 -7.48
CA VAL A 17 4.55 -2.57 -7.85
C VAL A 17 5.35 -1.99 -9.03
N VAL A 18 4.67 -1.77 -10.16
CA VAL A 18 5.29 -1.26 -11.39
C VAL A 18 5.01 0.24 -11.46
N ASN A 19 6.03 1.04 -11.14
CA ASN A 19 6.13 2.50 -11.28
C ASN A 19 5.47 3.34 -10.19
N ALA A 20 6.31 3.90 -9.31
CA ALA A 20 5.98 5.07 -8.52
C ALA A 20 6.09 6.33 -9.40
N ILE A 21 5.00 7.05 -9.60
CA ILE A 21 4.98 8.32 -10.35
C ILE A 21 5.05 9.47 -9.33
N PRO A 22 5.82 10.55 -9.58
CA PRO A 22 5.80 11.72 -8.71
C PRO A 22 4.40 12.34 -8.68
N CYS A 23 3.94 12.73 -7.50
CA CYS A 23 2.64 13.35 -7.37
C CYS A 23 2.53 14.68 -8.11
N TYR A 24 1.31 14.99 -8.56
CA TYR A 24 0.98 16.19 -9.34
C TYR A 24 0.80 17.45 -8.48
N HIS A 25 1.47 17.57 -7.33
CA HIS A 25 1.47 18.79 -6.52
C HIS A 25 2.60 19.74 -6.97
N ARG A 26 2.36 21.06 -6.88
CA ARG A 26 3.37 22.10 -7.12
C ARG A 26 3.62 22.93 -5.86
N PRO A 27 4.89 23.10 -5.42
CA PRO A 27 6.09 22.44 -5.93
C PRO A 27 6.05 20.92 -5.69
N THR A 28 6.66 20.14 -6.60
CA THR A 28 6.67 18.67 -6.51
C THR A 28 7.36 18.23 -5.21
N PRO A 29 6.64 17.56 -4.29
CA PRO A 29 7.22 17.10 -3.04
C PRO A 29 8.28 16.02 -3.32
N PRO A 30 9.21 15.79 -2.38
CA PRO A 30 10.13 14.66 -2.51
C PRO A 30 9.36 13.34 -2.46
N LEU A 31 9.89 12.31 -3.11
CA LEU A 31 9.34 10.96 -3.04
C LEU A 31 9.41 10.45 -1.59
N LEU A 32 8.39 9.67 -1.23
CA LEU A 32 8.38 8.87 -0.02
C LEU A 32 9.12 7.56 -0.31
N ASP A 33 9.54 6.85 0.73
CA ASP A 33 10.04 5.48 0.61
C ASP A 33 8.99 4.60 1.29
N LEU A 34 8.06 4.16 0.46
CA LEU A 34 6.86 3.44 0.83
C LEU A 34 6.93 1.98 0.40
N PHE A 35 6.38 1.13 1.25
CA PHE A 35 6.14 -0.27 0.96
C PHE A 35 4.66 -0.58 1.12
N PHE A 36 4.09 -1.23 0.10
CA PHE A 36 2.70 -1.68 0.07
C PHE A 36 2.61 -3.18 -0.02
N LEU A 37 1.78 -3.77 0.83
CA LEU A 37 1.33 -5.15 0.72
C LEU A 37 -0.19 -5.17 0.62
N LEU A 38 -0.72 -5.68 -0.49
CA LEU A 38 -2.16 -5.84 -0.71
C LEU A 38 -2.57 -7.28 -0.45
N ASN A 39 -3.49 -7.48 0.48
CA ASN A 39 -4.09 -8.77 0.79
C ASN A 39 -5.58 -8.74 0.47
N ASN A 40 -6.17 -9.89 0.15
CA ASN A 40 -7.63 -9.99 0.13
C ASN A 40 -8.18 -9.64 1.52
N ALA A 41 -9.31 -8.93 1.57
CA ALA A 41 -9.97 -8.69 2.85
C ALA A 41 -10.24 -10.03 3.53
N SER A 42 -9.94 -10.10 4.84
CA SER A 42 -10.08 -11.31 5.64
C SER A 42 -11.53 -11.75 5.81
N ASP A 43 -12.49 -10.86 5.53
CA ASP A 43 -13.92 -11.14 5.56
C ASP A 43 -14.42 -11.64 4.19
N PRO A 44 -14.81 -12.92 4.05
CA PRO A 44 -15.35 -13.46 2.81
C PRO A 44 -16.69 -12.82 2.38
N SER A 45 -17.34 -12.03 3.24
CA SER A 45 -18.54 -11.27 2.90
C SER A 45 -18.26 -9.96 2.16
N ASN A 46 -17.00 -9.52 2.08
CA ASN A 46 -16.63 -8.29 1.40
C ASN A 46 -15.58 -8.50 0.28
N PRO A 47 -15.90 -9.31 -0.75
CA PRO A 47 -14.96 -9.64 -1.84
C PRO A 47 -14.57 -8.43 -2.69
N ASN A 48 -15.32 -7.33 -2.56
CA ASN A 48 -15.11 -6.09 -3.30
C ASN A 48 -14.01 -5.22 -2.69
N PHE A 49 -13.38 -5.63 -1.58
CA PHE A 49 -12.33 -4.87 -0.92
C PHE A 49 -11.07 -5.70 -0.68
N LYS A 50 -9.94 -5.00 -0.63
CA LYS A 50 -8.62 -5.52 -0.26
C LYS A 50 -8.12 -4.75 0.94
N THR A 51 -7.34 -5.42 1.79
CA THR A 51 -6.60 -4.74 2.86
C THR A 51 -5.25 -4.30 2.32
N ALA A 52 -5.01 -2.99 2.33
CA ALA A 52 -3.73 -2.39 2.02
C ALA A 52 -2.96 -2.19 3.33
N HIS A 53 -1.83 -2.88 3.48
CA HIS A 53 -0.86 -2.63 4.53
C HIS A 53 0.21 -1.70 3.97
N MET A 54 0.34 -0.52 4.56
CA MET A 54 1.32 0.47 4.16
C MET A 54 2.36 0.63 5.26
N GLN A 55 3.62 0.62 4.86
CA GLN A 55 4.74 1.01 5.70
C GLN A 55 5.52 2.14 5.03
N ILE A 56 5.94 3.10 5.83
CA ILE A 56 6.81 4.20 5.43
C ILE A 56 8.13 4.01 6.14
N PHE A 57 9.23 4.22 5.44
CA PHE A 57 10.55 4.35 6.04
C PHE A 57 11.24 5.57 5.46
N GLN A 58 11.40 6.64 6.21
CA GLN A 58 11.96 7.86 5.64
C GLN A 58 12.87 8.61 6.61
N ARG A 59 13.90 9.24 6.08
CA ARG A 59 14.68 10.25 6.80
C ARG A 59 14.07 11.62 6.53
N SER A 60 13.42 12.20 7.54
CA SER A 60 12.74 13.47 7.35
C SER A 60 13.75 14.60 7.20
N LYS A 61 13.59 15.47 6.20
CA LYS A 61 14.36 16.72 6.08
C LYS A 61 13.83 17.83 6.99
N PHE A 62 12.60 17.67 7.47
CA PHE A 62 11.89 18.65 8.28
C PHE A 62 11.48 18.03 9.62
N GLN A 63 11.19 18.87 10.61
CA GLN A 63 10.64 18.37 11.86
C GLN A 63 9.18 17.96 11.66
N ILE A 64 8.82 16.77 12.13
CA ILE A 64 7.45 16.25 12.08
C ILE A 64 6.83 16.40 13.45
N TYR A 65 5.67 17.04 13.50
CA TYR A 65 4.87 17.27 14.70
C TYR A 65 3.53 16.56 14.62
N ASN A 66 2.80 16.62 15.72
CA ASN A 66 1.56 15.89 16.00
C ASN A 66 0.43 16.22 15.01
N ASP A 67 0.52 17.37 14.33
CA ASP A 67 -0.43 17.86 13.33
C ASP A 67 -0.10 17.38 11.90
N THR A 68 0.96 16.57 11.74
CA THR A 68 1.35 16.02 10.45
C THR A 68 0.39 14.91 10.07
N LYS A 69 -0.17 15.02 8.88
CA LYS A 69 -1.14 14.09 8.32
C LYS A 69 -0.54 13.30 7.20
N LEU A 70 -0.99 12.06 7.10
CA LEU A 70 -0.87 11.24 5.92
C LEU A 70 -2.22 11.13 5.25
N ILE A 71 -2.28 11.40 3.95
CA ILE A 71 -3.48 11.25 3.14
C ILE A 71 -3.23 10.14 2.13
N ALA A 72 -4.17 9.20 2.04
CA ALA A 72 -4.24 8.19 1.00
C ALA A 72 -5.48 8.41 0.13
N GLU A 73 -5.26 8.75 -1.13
CA GLU A 73 -6.30 8.95 -2.15
C GLU A 73 -6.38 7.72 -3.05
N ILE A 74 -7.60 7.23 -3.28
CA ILE A 74 -7.87 5.99 -4.01
C ILE A 74 -8.68 6.30 -5.26
N TYR A 75 -8.25 5.73 -6.38
CA TYR A 75 -8.87 5.92 -7.69
C TYR A 75 -9.12 4.56 -8.34
N THR A 76 -10.34 4.34 -8.83
CA THR A 76 -10.73 3.16 -9.62
C THR A 76 -10.65 3.37 -11.13
N GLU A 77 -10.43 4.60 -11.54
CA GLU A 77 -10.19 4.97 -12.92
C GLU A 77 -8.70 5.26 -13.11
N ASP A 78 -8.24 5.22 -14.36
CA ASP A 78 -6.86 5.61 -14.70
C ASP A 78 -6.72 7.15 -14.75
N ASP A 79 -7.59 7.86 -14.02
CA ASP A 79 -7.72 9.31 -13.95
C ASP A 79 -7.50 9.75 -12.49
N ASP A 80 -6.49 10.58 -12.27
CA ASP A 80 -6.08 11.11 -10.97
C ASP A 80 -6.90 12.31 -10.51
N GLN A 81 -7.89 12.74 -11.29
CA GLN A 81 -8.79 13.86 -10.96
C GLN A 81 -10.07 13.41 -10.26
N ASN A 82 -10.43 12.13 -10.36
CA ASN A 82 -11.70 11.60 -9.86
C ASN A 82 -11.47 10.60 -8.72
N LYS A 83 -11.08 11.11 -7.55
CA LYS A 83 -10.87 10.27 -6.37
C LYS A 83 -12.17 9.64 -5.91
N GLU A 84 -12.15 8.34 -5.71
CA GLU A 84 -13.30 7.59 -5.21
C GLU A 84 -13.37 7.66 -3.68
N THR A 85 -12.21 7.58 -3.01
CA THR A 85 -12.13 7.57 -1.55
C THR A 85 -10.84 8.22 -1.08
N GLU A 86 -10.91 8.85 0.09
CA GLU A 86 -9.77 9.45 0.78
C GLU A 86 -9.71 8.94 2.23
N TYR A 87 -8.51 8.58 2.67
CA TYR A 87 -8.21 8.26 4.07
C TYR A 87 -7.22 9.27 4.63
N VAL A 88 -7.53 9.82 5.81
CA VAL A 88 -6.66 10.75 6.52
C VAL A 88 -6.21 10.11 7.83
N PHE A 89 -4.90 10.04 8.02
CA PHE A 89 -4.28 9.52 9.23
C PHE A 89 -3.44 10.60 9.88
N GLU A 90 -3.58 10.78 11.19
CA GLU A 90 -2.62 11.58 11.96
C GLU A 90 -1.32 10.76 12.07
N LEU A 91 -0.25 11.21 11.40
CA LEU A 91 0.98 10.45 11.23
C LEU A 91 1.56 10.01 12.59
N CYS A 92 1.49 10.89 13.58
CA CYS A 92 2.01 10.65 14.93
C CYS A 92 1.16 9.70 15.80
N THR A 93 0.02 9.23 15.29
CA THR A 93 -0.82 8.23 15.95
C THR A 93 -0.72 6.85 15.31
N MET A 94 0.02 6.73 14.19
CA MET A 94 0.27 5.47 13.51
C MET A 94 1.16 4.55 14.34
N THR A 95 1.23 3.28 13.95
CA THR A 95 2.08 2.29 14.63
C THR A 95 3.56 2.50 14.23
N ASP A 96 4.48 2.15 15.13
CA ASP A 96 5.94 2.19 14.95
C ASP A 96 6.56 3.58 14.77
N ILE A 97 5.86 4.64 15.17
CA ILE A 97 6.33 6.02 15.13
C ILE A 97 6.32 6.64 16.54
N SER A 98 7.21 7.61 16.78
CA SER A 98 7.20 8.44 17.98
C SER A 98 7.46 9.88 17.58
N CYS A 99 6.60 10.78 18.01
CA CYS A 99 6.68 12.20 17.68
C CYS A 99 7.07 13.05 18.90
N PRO A 100 7.73 14.21 18.70
CA PRO A 100 8.13 14.76 17.40
C PRO A 100 9.33 14.05 16.78
N ILE A 101 9.40 13.99 15.44
CA ILE A 101 10.57 13.47 14.72
C ILE A 101 11.47 14.64 14.38
N ILE A 102 12.70 14.61 14.90
CA ILE A 102 13.71 15.62 14.65
C ILE A 102 14.19 15.53 13.20
N ALA A 103 14.40 16.68 12.56
CA ALA A 103 14.94 16.76 11.21
C ALA A 103 16.29 16.00 11.12
N GLY A 104 16.46 15.21 10.06
CA GLY A 104 17.62 14.36 9.84
C GLY A 104 17.51 12.95 10.42
N ASN A 105 16.54 12.68 11.31
CA ASN A 105 16.31 11.34 11.85
C ASN A 105 15.46 10.49 10.90
N ALA A 106 15.74 9.18 10.91
CA ALA A 106 14.89 8.20 10.25
C ALA A 106 13.68 7.89 11.13
N TYR A 107 12.53 7.66 10.49
CA TYR A 107 11.32 7.17 11.14
C TYR A 107 10.70 6.06 10.30
N SER A 108 9.90 5.23 10.97
CA SER A 108 8.99 4.33 10.29
C SER A 108 7.57 4.59 10.80
N ALA A 109 6.58 4.32 9.96
CA ALA A 109 5.18 4.39 10.34
C ALA A 109 4.43 3.29 9.59
N LYS A 110 3.48 2.64 10.26
CA LYS A 110 2.65 1.60 9.67
C LYS A 110 1.18 1.90 9.88
N THR A 111 0.39 1.62 8.85
CA THR A 111 -1.07 1.63 8.91
C THR A 111 -1.65 0.58 7.97
N GLN A 112 -2.94 0.33 8.12
CA GLN A 112 -3.70 -0.48 7.20
C GLN A 112 -5.08 0.14 6.95
N PHE A 113 -5.59 -0.02 5.74
CA PHE A 113 -6.91 0.45 5.36
C PHE A 113 -7.50 -0.43 4.27
N LEU A 114 -8.81 -0.32 4.08
CA LEU A 114 -9.52 -1.06 3.04
C LEU A 114 -9.52 -0.25 1.74
N ILE A 115 -9.27 -0.90 0.63
CA ILE A 115 -9.38 -0.30 -0.70
C ILE A 115 -10.32 -1.15 -1.56
N PRO A 116 -11.06 -0.55 -2.50
CA PRO A 116 -11.82 -1.32 -3.48
C PRO A 116 -10.93 -2.29 -4.28
N ALA A 117 -11.45 -3.45 -4.64
CA ALA A 117 -10.71 -4.47 -5.38
C ALA A 117 -10.37 -4.03 -6.81
N ASN A 118 -11.13 -3.09 -7.36
CA ASN A 118 -10.94 -2.46 -8.65
C ASN A 118 -10.07 -1.19 -8.59
N THR A 119 -9.45 -0.88 -7.44
CA THR A 119 -8.49 0.24 -7.34
C THR A 119 -7.41 0.12 -8.41
N LYS A 120 -7.16 1.23 -9.10
CA LYS A 120 -6.13 1.37 -10.13
C LYS A 120 -4.99 2.28 -9.69
N ILE A 121 -5.28 3.31 -8.90
CA ILE A 121 -4.26 4.25 -8.43
C ILE A 121 -4.43 4.46 -6.92
N ILE A 122 -3.30 4.52 -6.21
CA ILE A 122 -3.23 4.98 -4.83
C ILE A 122 -2.23 6.13 -4.77
N GLY A 123 -2.70 7.33 -4.45
CA GLY A 123 -1.85 8.49 -4.15
C GLY A 123 -1.62 8.60 -2.66
N ILE A 124 -0.37 8.69 -2.22
CA ILE A 124 -0.01 8.89 -0.81
C ILE A 124 0.72 10.21 -0.68
N SER A 125 0.24 11.06 0.23
CA SER A 125 0.90 12.32 0.56
C SER A 125 1.07 12.47 2.07
N VAL A 126 2.19 13.08 2.46
CA VAL A 126 2.45 13.50 3.84
C VAL A 126 2.49 15.01 3.86
N LEU A 127 1.72 15.65 4.72
CA LEU A 127 1.65 17.11 4.85
C LEU A 127 1.55 17.56 6.30
N THR A 128 2.07 18.75 6.59
CA THR A 128 1.94 19.38 7.91
C THR A 128 0.52 19.91 8.14
N GLY A 129 0.19 20.32 9.36
CA GLY A 129 -1.10 20.97 9.67
C GLY A 129 -1.34 22.30 8.95
N HIS A 130 -0.34 22.84 8.24
CA HIS A 130 -0.44 24.00 7.36
C HIS A 130 -0.54 23.64 5.87
N ASN A 131 -0.92 22.40 5.53
CA ASN A 131 -1.04 21.88 4.16
C ASN A 131 0.26 21.96 3.34
N LYS A 132 1.42 21.92 4.01
CA LYS A 132 2.70 21.86 3.32
C LYS A 132 3.09 20.40 3.12
N PHE A 133 3.21 19.97 1.86
CA PHE A 133 3.67 18.63 1.52
C PHE A 133 5.13 18.40 1.94
N LEU A 134 5.34 17.35 2.73
CA LEU A 134 6.65 16.84 3.15
C LEU A 134 7.15 15.73 2.22
N GLY A 135 6.24 15.02 1.57
CA GLY A 135 6.54 14.05 0.54
C GLY A 135 5.28 13.48 -0.09
N CYS A 136 5.41 12.89 -1.27
CA CYS A 136 4.29 12.30 -1.96
C CYS A 136 4.74 11.23 -2.97
N GLU A 137 3.94 10.18 -3.14
CA GLU A 137 4.18 9.09 -4.09
C GLU A 137 2.86 8.51 -4.62
N MET A 138 2.79 8.18 -5.91
CA MET A 138 1.62 7.55 -6.53
C MET A 138 1.94 6.15 -7.04
N PHE A 139 1.07 5.19 -6.74
CA PHE A 139 1.16 3.80 -7.16
C PHE A 139 0.10 3.48 -8.19
N VAL A 140 0.52 2.98 -9.35
CA VAL A 140 -0.39 2.55 -10.42
C VAL A 140 -0.42 1.03 -10.48
N PHE A 141 -1.61 0.46 -10.28
CA PHE A 141 -1.88 -0.97 -10.31
C PHE A 141 -2.52 -1.35 -11.65
N LYS A 142 -1.77 -2.06 -12.51
CA LYS A 142 -2.33 -2.67 -13.72
C LYS A 142 -2.96 -4.01 -13.35
N ASN A 143 -4.28 -4.03 -13.13
CA ASN A 143 -5.10 -5.19 -12.76
C ASN A 143 -4.70 -5.87 -11.43
N ILE A 144 -5.43 -5.60 -10.35
CA ILE A 144 -5.30 -6.34 -9.08
C ILE A 144 -6.06 -7.69 -9.14
N ASN A 145 -5.84 -8.49 -10.19
CA ASN A 145 -6.29 -9.87 -10.23
C ASN A 145 -5.34 -10.73 -9.40
N ILE A 146 -5.61 -10.84 -8.11
CA ILE A 146 -4.99 -11.90 -7.28
C ILE A 146 -5.59 -13.22 -7.78
N PRO A 147 -4.79 -14.19 -8.26
CA PRO A 147 -5.33 -15.47 -8.64
C PRO A 147 -5.99 -16.09 -7.40
N SER A 148 -7.30 -16.23 -7.41
CA SER A 148 -8.00 -17.08 -6.46
C SER A 148 -7.41 -18.48 -6.64
N LEU A 149 -6.67 -18.98 -5.66
CA LEU A 149 -6.36 -20.40 -5.56
C LEU A 149 -7.69 -21.13 -5.32
N THR A 150 -8.46 -21.33 -6.38
CA THR A 150 -9.46 -22.39 -6.42
C THR A 150 -8.66 -23.68 -6.44
N THR A 151 -8.39 -24.22 -5.26
CA THR A 151 -8.08 -25.63 -5.08
C THR A 151 -9.31 -26.40 -5.53
N SER A 152 -9.37 -26.73 -6.83
CA SER A 152 -10.25 -27.77 -7.31
C SER A 152 -9.80 -29.06 -6.63
N ILE A 153 -10.50 -29.45 -5.58
CA ILE A 153 -10.43 -30.80 -5.04
C ILE A 153 -10.89 -31.69 -6.20
N PRO A 154 -10.04 -32.56 -6.76
CA PRO A 154 -10.52 -33.53 -7.72
C PRO A 154 -11.49 -34.45 -6.96
N THR A 155 -12.77 -34.37 -7.31
CA THR A 155 -13.78 -35.32 -6.85
C THR A 155 -13.36 -36.68 -7.37
N ASN A 156 -12.71 -37.47 -6.53
CA ASN A 156 -12.44 -38.88 -6.81
C ASN A 156 -13.80 -39.56 -6.98
N THR A 157 -14.15 -39.87 -8.23
CA THR A 157 -15.23 -40.79 -8.55
C THR A 157 -14.88 -42.16 -8.00
N PRO A 158 -15.73 -42.79 -7.15
CA PRO A 158 -15.58 -44.20 -6.87
C PRO A 158 -16.04 -44.96 -8.12
N HIS A 159 -15.13 -45.71 -8.75
CA HIS A 159 -15.51 -46.72 -9.74
C HIS A 159 -16.05 -47.98 -9.00
N PRO A 160 -16.96 -48.74 -9.62
CA PRO A 160 -17.82 -49.76 -9.02
C PRO A 160 -17.09 -51.08 -8.69
#